data_AF-A0A7D9H3B3-F1
#
_entry.id   AF-A0A7D9H3B3-F1
#
_cell.length_a   1.000
_cell.length_b   1.000
_cell.length_c   1.000
_cell.angle_alpha   90.00
_cell.angle_beta   90.00
_cell.angle_gamma   90.00
#
_symmetry.space_group_name_H-M   'P 1'
#
loop_
_entity.id
_entity.type
_entity.pdbx_description
1 polymer ?
#
loop_
_entity_poly.entity_id
_entity_poly.type
_entity_poly.pdbx_seq_one_letter_code
_entity_poly.pdbx_strand_id
1 'polypeptide(L)'
;MNTYGDDIIYRILRSPILAGVSIIFGVIAGMIATLFHDQLFDAFPLAYLRYGFDVTYGSWSSLAFWFWLFLGAFASISVAKSAISASDHRQEMLELEDLIENVAPPDFLKDYELTYIKSVTQERIALLPATENADAEFRFVLDGIIQLAARWDYNTSDPTDVYRANVMIDRADKTEWDDQMRAAAFSCYGENEWPAVETQAEGGLWVNRDLATADEADGLPDEEVTPLLLVYRRNEDVDLNIGGAPVAFVSEEMQYVSNTNEFLENFPSGLPENSRVHMDRFYRQDEKARSIISLPIPGEDRIIAVLNIYRNSPGIMGSSARARKFAMLLAPFTVILGRILVQINVTH
;
A
#
# COMPACT_ATOMS: atom_id res chain seq x y z
N MET A 1 5.30 -28.46 -4.50
CA MET A 1 5.95 -29.64 -3.91
C MET A 1 6.93 -30.23 -4.93
N ASN A 2 8.09 -29.57 -5.11
CA ASN A 2 9.31 -30.10 -5.77
C ASN A 2 10.52 -29.18 -5.51
N THR A 3 10.51 -28.43 -4.41
CA THR A 3 11.45 -27.32 -4.13
C THR A 3 12.85 -27.79 -3.72
N TYR A 4 13.01 -29.04 -3.30
CA TYR A 4 14.31 -29.57 -2.85
C TYR A 4 15.27 -29.92 -4.00
N GLY A 5 14.75 -30.30 -5.17
CA GLY A 5 15.59 -30.63 -6.34
C GLY A 5 16.16 -29.39 -7.01
N ASP A 6 15.34 -28.35 -7.11
CA ASP A 6 15.72 -27.08 -7.75
C ASP A 6 16.81 -26.34 -6.94
N ASP A 7 16.76 -26.38 -5.61
CA ASP A 7 17.78 -25.75 -4.74
C ASP A 7 19.16 -26.42 -4.89
N ILE A 8 19.23 -27.74 -5.08
CA ILE A 8 20.52 -28.45 -5.29
C ILE A 8 21.12 -28.07 -6.65
N ILE A 9 20.32 -28.08 -7.72
CA ILE A 9 20.77 -27.70 -9.06
C ILE A 9 21.23 -26.23 -9.07
N TYR A 10 20.48 -25.36 -8.41
CA TYR A 10 20.80 -23.94 -8.27
C TYR A 10 22.14 -23.73 -7.55
N ARG A 11 22.36 -24.41 -6.42
CA ARG A 11 23.62 -24.34 -5.66
C ARG A 11 24.82 -24.85 -6.45
N ILE A 12 24.65 -25.92 -7.22
CA ILE A 12 25.71 -26.46 -8.09
C ILE A 12 26.06 -25.46 -9.20
N LEU A 13 25.04 -24.87 -9.84
CA LEU A 13 25.21 -23.88 -10.91
C LEU A 13 25.86 -22.59 -10.42
N ARG A 14 25.61 -22.19 -9.16
CA ARG A 14 26.22 -21.01 -8.51
C ARG A 14 27.64 -21.27 -8.00
N SER A 15 28.09 -22.52 -7.95
CA SER A 15 29.38 -22.85 -7.35
C SER A 15 30.58 -22.23 -8.12
N PRO A 16 31.62 -21.76 -7.41
CA PRO A 16 32.85 -21.28 -8.04
C PRO A 16 33.59 -22.40 -8.78
N ILE A 17 33.38 -23.65 -8.35
CA ILE A 17 33.94 -24.85 -8.98
C ILE A 17 33.41 -25.01 -10.40
N LEU A 18 32.10 -24.86 -10.61
CA LEU A 18 31.52 -24.94 -11.96
C LEU A 18 31.98 -23.80 -12.87
N ALA A 19 32.24 -22.61 -12.31
CA ALA A 19 32.87 -21.51 -13.04
C ALA A 19 34.26 -21.91 -13.55
N GLY A 20 35.08 -22.49 -12.68
CA GLY A 20 36.40 -23.01 -13.04
C GLY A 20 36.32 -24.09 -14.11
N VAL A 21 35.38 -25.04 -13.99
CA VAL A 21 35.16 -26.10 -14.98
C VAL A 21 34.76 -25.52 -16.34
N SER A 22 33.85 -24.53 -16.37
CA SER A 22 33.46 -23.86 -17.61
C SER A 22 34.66 -23.17 -18.27
N ILE A 23 35.45 -22.42 -17.51
CA ILE A 23 36.66 -21.76 -18.03
C ILE A 23 37.65 -22.79 -18.60
N ILE A 24 37.86 -23.91 -17.91
CA ILE A 24 38.72 -24.99 -18.39
C ILE A 24 38.21 -25.56 -19.72
N PHE A 25 36.90 -25.81 -19.85
CA PHE A 25 36.32 -26.26 -21.11
C PHE A 25 36.45 -25.23 -22.23
N GLY A 26 36.26 -23.95 -21.94
CA GLY A 26 36.49 -22.86 -22.89
C GLY A 26 37.96 -22.80 -23.36
N VAL A 27 38.91 -22.94 -22.45
CA VAL A 27 40.35 -22.97 -22.75
C VAL A 27 40.72 -24.20 -23.59
N ILE A 28 40.22 -25.38 -23.23
CA ILE A 28 40.45 -26.62 -24.00
C ILE A 28 39.86 -26.50 -25.41
N ALA A 29 38.62 -26.00 -25.53
CA ALA A 29 37.99 -25.78 -26.83
C ALA A 29 38.81 -24.78 -27.68
N GLY A 30 39.27 -23.67 -27.09
CA GLY A 30 40.12 -22.69 -27.77
C GLY A 30 41.48 -23.24 -28.21
N MET A 31 42.10 -24.09 -27.38
CA MET A 31 43.35 -24.77 -27.71
C MET A 31 43.16 -25.76 -28.86
N ILE A 32 42.10 -26.59 -28.83
CA ILE A 32 41.77 -27.51 -29.92
C ILE A 32 41.47 -26.74 -31.22
N ALA A 33 40.73 -25.63 -31.14
CA ALA A 33 40.44 -24.75 -32.27
C ALA A 33 41.70 -24.20 -32.93
N THR A 34 42.70 -23.83 -32.12
CA THR A 34 43.96 -23.25 -32.60
C THR A 34 44.87 -24.31 -33.21
N LEU A 35 44.99 -25.48 -32.58
CA LEU A 35 45.89 -26.54 -33.01
C LEU A 35 45.38 -27.35 -34.21
N PHE A 36 44.06 -27.47 -34.36
CA PHE A 36 43.43 -28.35 -35.35
C PHE A 36 42.46 -27.59 -36.27
N HIS A 37 42.79 -26.34 -36.58
CA HIS A 37 41.98 -25.43 -37.38
C HIS A 37 41.45 -26.08 -38.67
N ASP A 38 42.34 -26.59 -39.53
CA ASP A 38 41.95 -27.16 -40.83
C ASP A 38 40.98 -28.34 -40.68
N GLN A 39 41.24 -29.21 -39.71
CA GLN A 39 40.43 -30.41 -39.44
C GLN A 39 39.04 -30.08 -38.88
N LEU A 40 38.90 -28.93 -38.21
CA LEU A 40 37.62 -28.45 -37.69
C LEU A 40 36.76 -27.80 -38.76
N PHE A 41 37.38 -27.04 -39.67
CA PHE A 41 36.68 -26.42 -40.81
C PHE A 41 36.20 -27.45 -41.83
N ASP A 42 36.90 -28.58 -41.93
CA ASP A 42 36.51 -29.71 -42.78
C ASP A 42 35.58 -30.71 -42.06
N ALA A 43 35.22 -30.44 -40.79
CA ALA A 43 34.25 -31.24 -40.03
C ALA A 43 32.87 -30.57 -39.92
N PHE A 44 31.84 -31.37 -39.67
CA PHE A 44 30.48 -30.89 -39.41
C PHE A 44 30.43 -30.01 -38.14
N PRO A 45 29.64 -28.91 -38.11
CA PRO A 45 28.76 -28.37 -39.16
C PRO A 45 29.44 -27.36 -40.11
N LEU A 46 30.71 -26.99 -39.90
CA LEU A 46 31.37 -25.95 -40.71
C LEU A 46 31.66 -26.41 -42.14
N ALA A 47 31.97 -27.69 -42.33
CA ALA A 47 32.13 -28.29 -43.66
C ALA A 47 30.89 -28.11 -44.54
N TYR A 48 29.71 -28.17 -43.92
CA TYR A 48 28.44 -28.00 -44.60
C TYR A 48 28.24 -26.55 -45.10
N LEU A 49 28.69 -25.55 -44.32
CA LEU A 49 28.69 -24.15 -44.76
C LEU A 49 29.66 -23.88 -45.92
N ARG A 50 30.78 -24.62 -45.96
CA ARG A 50 31.85 -24.43 -46.95
C ARG A 50 31.61 -25.18 -48.26
N TYR A 51 31.03 -26.39 -48.19
CA TYR A 51 30.95 -27.32 -49.32
C TYR A 51 29.51 -27.71 -49.71
N GLY A 52 28.47 -27.26 -48.99
CA GLY A 52 27.07 -27.60 -49.28
C GLY A 52 26.67 -29.01 -48.84
N PHE A 53 25.52 -29.51 -49.34
CA PHE A 53 24.96 -30.83 -48.99
C PHE A 53 25.69 -32.03 -49.62
N ASP A 54 26.66 -31.81 -50.52
CA ASP A 54 27.30 -32.87 -51.33
C ASP A 54 28.47 -33.58 -50.62
N VAL A 55 28.54 -33.52 -49.29
CA VAL A 55 29.66 -34.11 -48.53
C VAL A 55 29.45 -35.61 -48.31
N THR A 56 30.08 -36.42 -49.16
CA THR A 56 30.21 -37.89 -49.00
C THR A 56 31.33 -38.30 -48.03
N TYR A 57 32.05 -37.34 -47.43
CA TYR A 57 33.09 -37.62 -46.44
C TYR A 57 32.53 -37.64 -45.03
N GLY A 58 32.05 -38.82 -44.67
CA GLY A 58 31.88 -39.22 -43.28
C GLY A 58 33.23 -39.47 -42.63
N SER A 59 33.61 -38.60 -41.71
CA SER A 59 34.03 -39.04 -40.39
C SER A 59 33.92 -37.83 -39.49
N TRP A 60 33.07 -37.92 -38.47
CA TRP A 60 33.26 -37.10 -37.28
C TRP A 60 34.69 -37.39 -36.82
N SER A 61 35.62 -36.48 -37.10
CA SER A 61 36.94 -36.61 -36.51
C SER A 61 36.71 -36.58 -35.00
N SER A 62 37.32 -37.53 -34.28
CA SER A 62 37.16 -37.59 -32.83
C SER A 62 37.49 -36.23 -32.19
N LEU A 63 38.43 -35.49 -32.78
CA LEU A 63 38.80 -34.12 -32.41
C LEU A 63 37.67 -33.11 -32.59
N ALA A 64 36.94 -33.13 -33.72
CA ALA A 64 35.79 -32.24 -33.92
C ALA A 64 34.66 -32.57 -32.95
N PHE A 65 34.42 -33.85 -32.68
CA PHE A 65 33.45 -34.26 -31.65
C PHE A 65 33.79 -33.67 -30.28
N TRP A 66 35.05 -33.80 -29.83
CA TRP A 66 35.49 -33.25 -28.54
C TRP A 66 35.43 -31.73 -28.51
N PHE A 67 35.81 -31.06 -29.60
CA PHE A 67 35.69 -29.60 -29.71
C PHE A 67 34.24 -29.14 -29.51
N TRP A 68 33.29 -29.70 -30.25
CA TRP A 68 31.89 -29.32 -30.16
C TRP A 68 31.27 -29.70 -28.81
N LEU A 69 31.68 -30.82 -28.21
CA LEU A 69 31.27 -31.20 -26.86
C LEU A 69 31.71 -30.16 -25.83
N PHE A 70 32.99 -29.77 -25.83
CA PHE A 70 33.51 -28.79 -24.87
C PHE A 70 32.94 -27.40 -25.11
N LEU A 71 32.79 -26.97 -26.37
CA LEU A 71 32.18 -25.69 -26.71
C LEU A 71 30.70 -25.65 -26.31
N GLY A 72 29.95 -26.73 -26.55
CA GLY A 72 28.56 -26.87 -26.13
C GLY A 72 28.40 -26.88 -24.61
N ALA A 73 29.28 -27.59 -23.89
CA ALA A 73 29.31 -27.59 -22.43
C ALA A 73 29.64 -26.20 -21.87
N PHE A 74 30.64 -25.52 -22.42
CA PHE A 74 30.98 -24.13 -22.05
C PHE A 74 29.81 -23.17 -22.29
N ALA A 75 29.21 -23.21 -23.48
CA ALA A 75 28.11 -22.33 -23.86
C ALA A 75 26.86 -22.57 -22.98
N SER A 76 26.49 -23.84 -22.76
CA SER A 76 25.32 -24.19 -21.93
C SER A 76 25.49 -23.76 -20.47
N ILE A 77 26.65 -24.02 -19.86
CA ILE A 77 26.95 -23.57 -18.50
C ILE A 77 26.94 -22.04 -18.42
N SER A 78 27.52 -21.35 -19.41
CA SER A 78 27.58 -19.89 -19.43
C SER A 78 26.20 -19.25 -19.56
N VAL A 79 25.33 -19.78 -20.43
CA VAL A 79 23.94 -19.34 -20.58
C VAL A 79 23.14 -19.59 -19.30
N ALA A 80 23.27 -20.79 -18.70
CA ALA A 80 22.60 -21.11 -17.45
C ALA A 80 23.02 -20.17 -16.30
N LYS A 81 24.32 -19.88 -16.17
CA LYS A 81 24.82 -18.93 -15.16
C LYS A 81 24.36 -17.50 -15.41
N SER A 82 24.32 -17.06 -16.68
CA SER A 82 23.81 -15.73 -17.03
C SER A 82 22.32 -15.59 -16.68
N ALA A 83 21.51 -16.61 -16.99
CA ALA A 83 20.09 -16.63 -16.65
C ALA A 83 19.84 -16.58 -15.13
N ILE A 84 20.62 -17.36 -14.35
CA ILE A 84 20.56 -17.36 -12.88
C ILE A 84 21.02 -16.02 -12.29
N SER A 85 22.12 -15.45 -12.81
CA SER A 85 22.58 -14.15 -12.37
C SER A 85 21.56 -13.06 -12.67
N ALA A 86 20.88 -13.12 -13.82
CA ALA A 86 19.83 -12.18 -14.17
C ALA A 86 18.60 -12.30 -13.24
N SER A 87 18.24 -13.51 -12.81
CA SER A 87 17.17 -13.69 -11.82
C SER A 87 17.58 -13.20 -10.42
N ASP A 88 18.82 -13.47 -9.99
CA ASP A 88 19.36 -12.96 -8.72
C ASP A 88 19.35 -11.42 -8.72
N HIS A 89 19.86 -10.78 -9.77
CA HIS A 89 19.86 -9.31 -9.88
C HIS A 89 18.44 -8.74 -9.89
N ARG A 90 17.49 -9.43 -10.54
CA ARG A 90 16.09 -9.01 -10.53
C ARG A 90 15.48 -9.11 -9.13
N GLN A 91 15.80 -10.16 -8.38
CA GLN A 91 15.34 -10.29 -7.00
C GLN A 91 15.97 -9.22 -6.10
N GLU A 92 17.28 -8.99 -6.22
CA GLU A 92 17.97 -7.91 -5.50
C GLU A 92 17.38 -6.53 -5.85
N MET A 93 17.03 -6.29 -7.12
CA MET A 93 16.35 -5.06 -7.54
C MET A 93 14.98 -4.91 -6.88
N LEU A 94 14.18 -5.98 -6.82
CA LEU A 94 12.87 -5.96 -6.15
C LEU A 94 13.00 -5.74 -4.64
N GLU A 95 13.99 -6.34 -4.00
CA GLU A 95 14.27 -6.13 -2.56
C GLU A 95 14.74 -4.69 -2.30
N LEU A 96 15.53 -4.12 -3.20
CA LEU A 96 16.02 -2.75 -3.10
C LEU A 96 14.91 -1.73 -3.41
N GLU A 97 14.02 -2.04 -4.36
CA GLU A 97 12.80 -1.29 -4.65
C GLU A 97 11.88 -1.30 -3.42
N ASP A 98 11.61 -2.46 -2.82
CA ASP A 98 10.83 -2.57 -1.58
C ASP A 98 11.49 -1.78 -0.43
N LEU A 99 12.82 -1.81 -0.29
CA LEU A 99 13.53 -1.00 0.71
C LEU A 99 13.36 0.51 0.46
N ILE A 100 13.54 0.97 -0.79
CA ILE A 100 13.37 2.39 -1.15
C ILE A 100 11.91 2.82 -0.93
N GLU A 101 10.96 1.99 -1.34
CA GLU A 101 9.53 2.20 -1.14
C GLU A 101 9.10 2.14 0.33
N ASN A 102 9.97 1.76 1.26
CA ASN A 102 9.63 1.61 2.67
C ASN A 102 10.37 2.57 3.61
N VAL A 103 11.27 3.40 3.08
CA VAL A 103 12.03 4.39 3.83
C VAL A 103 11.30 5.74 3.80
N ALA A 104 11.43 6.49 4.90
CA ALA A 104 10.91 7.85 5.00
C ALA A 104 11.61 8.76 3.97
N PRO A 105 10.91 9.70 3.35
CA PRO A 105 11.53 10.68 2.44
C PRO A 105 12.67 11.44 3.14
N PRO A 106 13.64 11.96 2.37
CA PRO A 106 14.61 12.93 2.89
C PRO A 106 13.89 14.10 3.58
N ASP A 107 14.44 14.59 4.69
CA ASP A 107 13.89 15.68 5.51
C ASP A 107 12.52 15.43 6.18
N PHE A 108 11.85 14.31 5.91
CA PHE A 108 10.55 13.99 6.52
C PHE A 108 10.56 14.09 8.05
N LEU A 109 11.61 13.58 8.71
CA LEU A 109 11.70 13.60 10.17
C LEU A 109 11.83 15.02 10.74
N LYS A 110 12.48 15.93 10.00
CA LYS A 110 12.60 17.33 10.40
C LYS A 110 11.24 18.03 10.31
N ASP A 111 10.51 17.74 9.24
CA ASP A 111 9.16 18.28 9.05
C ASP A 111 8.19 17.71 10.08
N TYR A 112 8.27 16.41 10.35
CA TYR A 112 7.54 15.73 11.41
C TYR A 112 7.77 16.41 12.77
N GLU A 113 9.03 16.66 13.14
CA GLU A 113 9.37 17.32 14.41
C GLU A 113 8.75 18.73 14.50
N LEU A 114 8.87 19.52 13.43
CA LEU A 114 8.30 20.87 13.37
C LEU A 114 6.77 20.85 13.47
N THR A 115 6.11 19.96 12.73
CA THR A 115 4.65 19.80 12.76
C THR A 115 4.20 19.34 14.15
N TYR A 116 4.88 18.37 14.76
CA TYR A 116 4.58 17.89 16.09
C TYR A 116 4.66 19.00 17.15
N ILE A 117 5.73 19.79 17.15
CA ILE A 117 5.90 20.92 18.09
C ILE A 117 4.76 21.94 17.93
N LYS A 118 4.37 22.24 16.69
CA LYS A 118 3.24 23.14 16.41
C LYS A 118 1.93 22.53 16.92
N SER A 119 1.66 21.26 16.66
CA SER A 119 0.44 20.58 17.11
C SER A 119 0.32 20.53 18.63
N VAL A 120 1.41 20.30 19.37
CA VAL A 120 1.42 20.39 20.84
C VAL A 120 1.13 21.82 21.32
N THR A 121 1.56 22.83 20.57
CA THR A 121 1.26 24.24 20.89
C THR A 121 -0.23 24.51 20.70
N GLN A 122 -0.83 24.02 19.60
CA GLN A 122 -2.27 24.17 19.33
C GLN A 122 -3.13 23.41 20.32
N GLU A 123 -2.72 22.22 20.75
CA GLU A 123 -3.35 21.48 21.84
C GLU A 123 -3.46 22.35 23.11
N ARG A 124 -2.34 22.95 23.52
CA ARG A 124 -2.30 23.80 24.72
C ARG A 124 -3.19 25.03 24.59
N ILE A 125 -3.26 25.62 23.40
CA ILE A 125 -4.12 26.77 23.13
C ILE A 125 -5.59 26.35 23.19
N ALA A 126 -5.97 25.28 22.51
CA ALA A 126 -7.34 24.78 22.46
C ALA A 126 -7.90 24.38 23.83
N LEU A 127 -7.05 23.93 24.75
CA LEU A 127 -7.43 23.57 26.13
C LEU A 127 -7.56 24.77 27.07
N LEU A 128 -7.31 26.00 26.62
CA LEU A 128 -7.52 27.19 27.45
C LEU A 128 -9.03 27.49 27.58
N PRO A 129 -9.54 27.82 28.78
CA PRO A 129 -10.96 28.02 29.02
C PRO A 129 -11.58 29.25 28.31
N ALA A 130 -10.80 30.03 27.57
CA ALA A 130 -11.21 31.24 26.88
C ALA A 130 -11.10 31.14 25.34
N THR A 131 -10.72 29.99 24.78
CA THR A 131 -10.64 29.84 23.33
C THR A 131 -12.00 29.54 22.73
N GLU A 132 -12.59 30.54 22.06
CA GLU A 132 -13.79 30.39 21.23
C GLU A 132 -13.55 29.56 19.95
N ASN A 133 -12.30 29.17 19.66
CA ASN A 133 -11.90 28.64 18.34
C ASN A 133 -11.12 27.32 18.41
N ALA A 134 -11.50 26.41 19.32
CA ALA A 134 -10.89 25.08 19.43
C ALA A 134 -10.96 24.29 18.11
N ASP A 135 -12.00 24.51 17.29
CA ASP A 135 -12.14 23.89 15.97
C ASP A 135 -11.05 24.33 14.98
N ALA A 136 -10.62 25.60 15.01
CA ALA A 136 -9.53 26.05 14.16
C ALA A 136 -8.19 25.42 14.56
N GLU A 137 -7.94 25.30 15.86
CA GLU A 137 -6.74 24.63 16.37
C GLU A 137 -6.74 23.14 16.03
N PHE A 138 -7.90 22.50 16.10
CA PHE A 138 -8.09 21.13 15.65
C PHE A 138 -7.76 20.95 14.16
N ARG A 139 -8.31 21.81 13.29
CA ARG A 139 -8.03 21.78 11.84
C ARG A 139 -6.58 22.07 11.52
N PHE A 140 -5.90 22.91 12.30
CA PHE A 140 -4.46 23.12 12.14
C PHE A 140 -3.67 21.83 12.37
N VAL A 141 -4.05 21.02 13.36
CA VAL A 141 -3.41 19.71 13.59
C VAL A 141 -3.71 18.76 12.42
N LEU A 142 -4.94 18.74 11.92
CA LEU A 142 -5.31 17.92 10.75
C LEU A 142 -4.54 18.31 9.49
N ASP A 143 -4.40 19.60 9.20
CA ASP A 143 -3.61 20.11 8.08
C ASP A 143 -2.14 19.66 8.19
N GLY A 144 -1.55 19.74 9.39
CA GLY A 144 -0.24 19.18 9.65
C GLY A 144 -0.13 17.68 9.32
N ILE A 145 -1.14 16.89 9.67
CA ILE A 145 -1.20 15.45 9.36
C ILE A 145 -1.31 15.22 7.84
N ILE A 146 -2.12 16.01 7.14
CA ILE A 146 -2.28 15.95 5.68
C ILE A 146 -0.94 16.23 4.99
N GLN A 147 -0.23 17.28 5.39
CA GLN A 147 1.08 17.61 4.82
C GLN A 147 2.10 16.51 5.07
N LEU A 148 2.08 15.89 6.25
CA LEU A 148 2.92 14.73 6.55
C LEU A 148 2.53 13.52 5.69
N ALA A 149 1.23 13.30 5.46
CA ALA A 149 0.76 12.21 4.61
C ALA A 149 1.23 12.40 3.17
N ALA A 150 1.01 13.58 2.58
CA ALA A 150 1.45 13.91 1.23
C ALA A 150 2.98 13.75 1.06
N ARG A 151 3.77 14.19 2.06
CA ARG A 151 5.24 14.01 2.03
C ARG A 151 5.65 12.55 2.17
N TRP A 152 5.04 11.81 3.09
CA TRP A 152 5.33 10.39 3.25
C TRP A 152 5.00 9.62 1.97
N ASP A 153 3.99 10.05 1.23
CA ASP A 153 3.49 9.37 0.05
C ASP A 153 4.16 9.78 -1.28
N TYR A 154 5.20 10.63 -1.23
CA TYR A 154 5.76 11.30 -2.42
C TYR A 154 6.17 10.39 -3.59
N ASN A 155 6.52 9.12 -3.33
CA ASN A 155 6.92 8.17 -4.38
C ASN A 155 5.73 7.56 -5.13
N THR A 156 4.53 7.57 -4.54
CA THR A 156 3.34 6.93 -5.11
C THR A 156 2.26 7.92 -5.52
N SER A 157 2.44 9.19 -5.13
CA SER A 157 1.49 10.26 -5.43
C SER A 157 1.80 10.97 -6.75
N ASP A 158 0.77 11.28 -7.52
CA ASP A 158 0.83 12.20 -8.66
C ASP A 158 0.78 13.66 -8.15
N PRO A 159 1.43 14.63 -8.80
CA PRO A 159 1.27 16.06 -8.48
C PRO A 159 -0.17 16.59 -8.48
N THR A 160 -1.11 15.88 -9.10
CA THR A 160 -2.55 16.19 -9.10
C THR A 160 -3.32 15.54 -7.96
N ASP A 161 -2.66 14.73 -7.14
CA ASP A 161 -3.28 14.12 -5.96
C ASP A 161 -3.57 15.16 -4.89
N VAL A 162 -4.79 15.13 -4.37
CA VAL A 162 -5.26 15.99 -3.29
C VAL A 162 -5.54 15.15 -2.07
N TYR A 163 -4.91 15.51 -0.97
CA TYR A 163 -5.09 14.85 0.33
C TYR A 163 -6.14 15.58 1.15
N ARG A 164 -6.90 14.82 1.92
CA ARG A 164 -7.92 15.34 2.84
C ARG A 164 -7.88 14.56 4.14
N ALA A 165 -8.32 15.19 5.22
CA ALA A 165 -8.51 14.49 6.48
C ALA A 165 -9.83 14.91 7.13
N ASN A 166 -10.48 13.96 7.78
CA ASN A 166 -11.60 14.25 8.66
C ASN A 166 -11.52 13.41 9.91
N VAL A 167 -12.32 13.79 10.91
CA VAL A 167 -12.55 12.97 12.07
C VAL A 167 -14.03 12.62 12.18
N MET A 168 -14.30 11.32 12.29
CA MET A 168 -15.61 10.80 12.61
C MET A 168 -15.72 10.56 14.11
N ILE A 169 -16.66 11.23 14.78
CA ILE A 169 -16.89 11.11 16.22
C ILE A 169 -17.89 9.99 16.51
N ASP A 170 -17.64 9.26 17.60
CA ASP A 170 -18.59 8.27 18.13
C ASP A 170 -19.89 8.93 18.64
N ARG A 171 -21.02 8.49 18.08
CA ARG A 171 -22.39 8.76 18.53
C ARG A 171 -23.07 7.44 18.87
N ALA A 172 -22.65 6.88 20.01
CA ALA A 172 -23.21 5.65 20.56
C ALA A 172 -24.67 5.80 20.99
N ASP A 173 -25.07 6.97 21.51
CA ASP A 173 -26.46 7.24 21.85
C ASP A 173 -27.27 7.65 20.61
N LYS A 174 -28.09 6.73 20.12
CA LYS A 174 -28.95 6.95 18.94
C LYS A 174 -30.01 8.04 19.16
N THR A 175 -30.29 8.40 20.41
CA THR A 175 -31.24 9.48 20.70
C THR A 175 -30.66 10.86 20.37
N GLU A 176 -29.33 10.97 20.28
CA GLU A 176 -28.61 12.16 19.84
C GLU A 176 -28.58 12.30 18.30
N TRP A 177 -29.05 11.30 17.56
CA TRP A 177 -29.06 11.34 16.10
C TRP A 177 -30.16 12.29 15.61
N ASP A 178 -29.73 13.47 15.20
CA ASP A 178 -30.59 14.49 14.61
C ASP A 178 -31.00 14.16 13.16
N ASP A 179 -31.83 15.02 12.58
CA ASP A 179 -32.34 14.83 11.22
C ASP A 179 -31.23 14.91 10.17
N GLN A 180 -30.14 15.62 10.44
CA GLN A 180 -29.00 15.74 9.53
C GLN A 180 -28.19 14.43 9.52
N MET A 181 -27.94 13.83 10.68
CA MET A 181 -27.28 12.53 10.81
C MET A 181 -28.11 11.44 10.12
N ARG A 182 -29.42 11.43 10.33
CA ARG A 182 -30.33 10.48 9.66
C ARG A 182 -30.33 10.66 8.14
N ALA A 183 -30.41 11.89 7.65
CA ALA A 183 -30.36 12.16 6.21
C ALA A 183 -29.04 11.70 5.56
N ALA A 184 -27.91 11.89 6.25
CA ALA A 184 -26.62 11.36 5.81
C ALA A 184 -26.61 9.83 5.78
N ALA A 185 -27.19 9.19 6.80
CA ALA A 185 -27.33 7.74 6.85
C ALA A 185 -28.21 7.20 5.71
N PHE A 186 -29.32 7.87 5.38
CA PHE A 186 -30.20 7.49 4.27
C PHE A 186 -29.46 7.54 2.93
N SER A 187 -28.54 8.48 2.77
CA SER A 187 -27.73 8.59 1.55
C SER A 187 -26.82 7.37 1.36
N CYS A 188 -26.40 6.73 2.45
CA CYS A 188 -25.45 5.62 2.44
C CYS A 188 -26.14 4.26 2.47
N TYR A 189 -27.20 4.11 3.26
CA TYR A 189 -27.87 2.84 3.49
C TYR A 189 -29.20 2.72 2.74
N GLY A 190 -29.79 3.83 2.31
CA GLY A 190 -31.14 3.90 1.73
C GLY A 190 -32.22 4.11 2.80
N GLU A 191 -33.15 5.02 2.54
CA GLU A 191 -34.22 5.42 3.48
C GLU A 191 -35.10 4.24 3.91
N ASN A 192 -35.44 3.34 2.98
CA ASN A 192 -36.28 2.17 3.26
C ASN A 192 -35.57 1.11 4.11
N GLU A 193 -34.25 1.00 3.97
CA GLU A 193 -33.43 -0.02 4.65
C GLU A 193 -32.93 0.47 6.01
N TRP A 194 -32.87 1.80 6.19
CA TRP A 194 -32.33 2.44 7.37
C TRP A 194 -32.91 1.91 8.68
N PRO A 195 -34.24 1.73 8.87
CA PRO A 195 -34.77 1.23 10.15
C PRO A 195 -34.19 -0.13 10.55
N ALA A 196 -33.89 -1.00 9.58
CA ALA A 196 -33.29 -2.31 9.83
C ALA A 196 -31.81 -2.18 10.22
N VAL A 197 -31.07 -1.29 9.55
CA VAL A 197 -29.67 -0.97 9.84
C VAL A 197 -29.53 -0.32 11.21
N GLU A 198 -30.34 0.70 11.50
CA GLU A 198 -30.38 1.42 12.78
C GLU A 198 -30.70 0.48 13.94
N THR A 199 -31.66 -0.43 13.78
CA THR A 199 -31.99 -1.42 14.83
C THR A 199 -30.79 -2.31 15.15
N GLN A 200 -29.98 -2.65 14.16
CA GLN A 200 -28.82 -3.52 14.33
C GLN A 200 -27.57 -2.77 14.81
N ALA A 201 -27.39 -1.51 14.45
CA ALA A 201 -26.26 -0.70 14.88
C ALA A 201 -26.14 -0.64 16.42
N GLU A 202 -24.94 -0.59 16.96
CA GLU A 202 -24.72 -0.21 18.36
C GLU A 202 -24.48 1.29 18.50
N GLY A 203 -23.93 1.91 17.47
CA GLY A 203 -23.70 3.35 17.39
C GLY A 203 -23.36 3.76 15.96
N GLY A 204 -23.00 5.04 15.80
CA GLY A 204 -22.66 5.63 14.52
C GLY A 204 -21.42 6.50 14.63
N LEU A 205 -20.60 6.48 13.58
CA LEU A 205 -19.48 7.36 13.37
C LEU A 205 -19.91 8.52 12.49
N TRP A 206 -19.94 9.73 13.06
CA TRP A 206 -20.44 10.93 12.41
C TRP A 206 -19.30 11.88 12.05
N VAL A 207 -19.22 12.30 10.79
CA VAL A 207 -18.36 13.42 10.38
C VAL A 207 -19.18 14.69 10.18
N ASN A 208 -18.76 15.75 10.88
CA ASN A 208 -19.18 17.12 10.61
C ASN A 208 -18.09 17.85 9.80
N ARG A 209 -18.49 18.84 8.99
CA ARG A 209 -17.61 19.68 8.17
C ARG A 209 -16.56 20.42 8.99
N ASP A 210 -16.91 20.84 10.20
CA ASP A 210 -15.99 21.57 11.08
C ASP A 210 -14.78 20.73 11.50
N LEU A 211 -14.90 19.40 11.40
CA LEU A 211 -13.89 18.41 11.76
C LEU A 211 -13.20 17.81 10.52
N ALA A 212 -13.25 18.54 9.40
CA ALA A 212 -12.60 18.14 8.16
C ALA A 212 -11.79 19.30 7.57
N THR A 213 -10.69 18.95 6.90
CA THR A 213 -9.86 19.91 6.17
C THR A 213 -9.21 19.23 4.97
N ALA A 214 -8.79 20.03 4.00
CA ALA A 214 -8.16 19.60 2.76
C ALA A 214 -6.76 20.20 2.65
N ASP A 215 -5.91 19.55 1.86
CA ASP A 215 -4.65 20.15 1.42
C ASP A 215 -4.94 21.50 0.73
N GLU A 216 -4.05 22.47 0.93
CA GLU A 216 -4.18 23.86 0.46
C GLU A 216 -5.29 24.72 1.11
N ALA A 217 -6.03 24.20 2.10
CA ALA A 217 -7.08 24.96 2.79
C ALA A 217 -6.57 25.84 3.96
N ASP A 218 -5.26 25.84 4.26
CA ASP A 218 -4.65 26.58 5.38
C ASP A 218 -5.40 26.42 6.73
N GLY A 219 -5.93 25.21 6.99
CA GLY A 219 -6.69 24.91 8.21
C GLY A 219 -8.15 25.41 8.22
N LEU A 220 -8.69 25.83 7.07
CA LEU A 220 -10.11 26.12 6.90
C LEU A 220 -10.94 24.82 6.80
N PRO A 221 -12.23 24.87 7.17
CA PRO A 221 -13.14 23.74 6.97
C PRO A 221 -13.24 23.36 5.50
N ASP A 222 -13.27 22.06 5.22
CA ASP A 222 -13.52 21.56 3.87
C ASP A 222 -15.03 21.68 3.53
N GLU A 223 -15.40 22.74 2.79
CA GLU A 223 -16.78 23.00 2.34
C GLU A 223 -17.36 21.88 1.47
N GLU A 224 -16.46 21.09 0.90
CA GLU A 224 -16.69 20.07 -0.09
C GLU A 224 -16.95 18.68 0.53
N VAL A 225 -16.81 18.56 1.87
CA VAL A 225 -17.12 17.36 2.62
C VAL A 225 -18.63 17.17 2.74
N THR A 226 -19.07 15.99 2.31
CA THR A 226 -20.44 15.53 2.48
C THR A 226 -20.57 14.90 3.86
N PRO A 227 -21.48 15.38 4.72
CA PRO A 227 -21.73 14.75 6.01
C PRO A 227 -22.07 13.27 5.84
N LEU A 228 -21.51 12.42 6.71
CA LEU A 228 -21.56 10.98 6.58
C LEU A 228 -21.77 10.36 7.97
N LEU A 229 -22.73 9.44 8.08
CA LEU A 229 -22.95 8.61 9.26
C LEU A 229 -22.70 7.14 8.87
N LEU A 230 -21.64 6.54 9.43
CA LEU A 230 -21.36 5.12 9.25
C LEU A 230 -21.68 4.35 10.52
N VAL A 231 -22.61 3.40 10.46
CA VAL A 231 -22.95 2.59 11.63
C VAL A 231 -21.88 1.56 11.93
N TYR A 232 -21.78 1.18 13.20
CA TYR A 232 -20.90 0.10 13.64
C TYR A 232 -21.60 -0.81 14.67
N ARG A 233 -21.00 -1.99 14.87
CA ARG A 233 -21.34 -2.94 15.94
C ARG A 233 -20.04 -3.56 16.47
N ARG A 234 -19.85 -3.61 17.79
CA ARG A 234 -18.60 -4.07 18.40
C ARG A 234 -18.45 -5.60 18.44
N ASN A 235 -19.56 -6.33 18.38
CA ASN A 235 -19.53 -7.78 18.50
C ASN A 235 -18.95 -8.47 17.25
N GLU A 236 -18.01 -9.41 17.45
CA GLU A 236 -17.21 -10.07 16.39
C GLU A 236 -18.05 -10.92 15.42
N ASP A 237 -19.25 -11.35 15.83
CA ASP A 237 -20.10 -12.29 15.09
C ASP A 237 -20.98 -11.63 14.00
N VAL A 238 -20.82 -10.33 13.71
CA VAL A 238 -21.74 -9.62 12.82
C VAL A 238 -21.02 -8.76 11.78
N ASP A 239 -21.21 -9.16 10.52
CA ASP A 239 -20.84 -8.42 9.31
C ASP A 239 -21.70 -7.15 9.13
N LEU A 240 -21.60 -6.16 10.03
CA LEU A 240 -22.21 -4.83 9.83
C LEU A 240 -21.15 -3.76 9.46
N ASN A 241 -19.91 -3.96 9.89
CA ASN A 241 -18.87 -2.94 9.83
C ASN A 241 -18.25 -2.88 8.43
N ILE A 242 -18.47 -1.77 7.73
CA ILE A 242 -17.79 -1.47 6.47
C ILE A 242 -16.31 -1.18 6.77
N GLY A 243 -15.42 -1.58 5.86
CA GLY A 243 -13.99 -1.29 5.97
C GLY A 243 -13.68 0.20 6.13
N GLY A 244 -12.47 0.50 6.64
CA GLY A 244 -12.09 1.87 6.99
C GLY A 244 -12.54 2.23 8.41
N ALA A 245 -13.27 3.33 8.58
CA ALA A 245 -13.53 3.90 9.91
C ALA A 245 -14.30 2.97 10.88
N PRO A 246 -15.41 2.31 10.48
CA PRO A 246 -16.15 1.44 11.39
C PRO A 246 -15.31 0.27 11.91
N VAL A 247 -14.56 -0.39 11.01
CA VAL A 247 -13.66 -1.49 11.42
C VAL A 247 -12.52 -0.96 12.29
N ALA A 248 -11.90 0.17 11.94
CA ALA A 248 -10.81 0.76 12.75
C ALA A 248 -11.27 1.14 14.16
N PHE A 249 -12.50 1.64 14.29
CA PHE A 249 -13.11 1.98 15.57
C PHE A 249 -13.33 0.75 16.45
N VAL A 250 -13.89 -0.31 15.88
CA VAL A 250 -14.23 -1.54 16.61
C VAL A 250 -12.99 -2.38 16.94
N SER A 251 -12.06 -2.51 16.00
CA SER A 251 -10.84 -3.30 16.19
C SER A 251 -9.76 -2.57 16.98
N GLU A 252 -9.91 -1.25 17.18
CA GLU A 252 -8.89 -0.37 17.78
C GLU A 252 -7.54 -0.43 17.05
N GLU A 253 -7.57 -0.81 15.76
CA GLU A 253 -6.40 -0.90 14.90
C GLU A 253 -6.56 -0.02 13.66
N MET A 254 -5.44 0.36 13.05
CA MET A 254 -5.47 1.07 11.78
C MET A 254 -6.09 0.19 10.68
N GLN A 255 -6.93 0.80 9.85
CA GLN A 255 -7.44 0.20 8.61
C GLN A 255 -6.87 0.90 7.38
N TYR A 256 -6.53 0.08 6.39
CA TYR A 256 -6.00 0.52 5.11
C TYR A 256 -6.94 0.09 3.99
N VAL A 257 -7.39 1.05 3.20
CA VAL A 257 -8.27 0.82 2.05
C VAL A 257 -7.55 1.37 0.82
N SER A 258 -6.97 0.49 0.01
CA SER A 258 -6.26 0.88 -1.21
C SER A 258 -7.19 1.45 -2.27
N ASN A 259 -8.44 1.01 -2.30
CA ASN A 259 -9.44 1.52 -3.23
C ASN A 259 -10.83 1.45 -2.59
N THR A 260 -11.56 2.57 -2.53
CA THR A 260 -12.92 2.58 -1.96
C THR A 260 -13.91 1.70 -2.71
N ASN A 261 -13.60 1.29 -3.95
CA ASN A 261 -14.38 0.27 -4.65
C ASN A 261 -14.30 -1.11 -3.97
N GLU A 262 -13.27 -1.40 -3.17
CA GLU A 262 -13.12 -2.66 -2.42
C GLU A 262 -14.21 -2.82 -1.35
N PHE A 263 -14.84 -1.73 -0.91
CA PHE A 263 -15.99 -1.79 0.00
C PHE A 263 -17.16 -2.58 -0.57
N LEU A 264 -17.25 -2.65 -1.90
CA LEU A 264 -18.29 -3.41 -2.58
C LEU A 264 -17.93 -4.88 -2.69
N GLU A 265 -16.65 -5.18 -2.88
CA GLU A 265 -16.17 -6.55 -2.97
C GLU A 265 -16.31 -7.25 -1.62
N ASN A 266 -16.06 -6.51 -0.54
CA ASN A 266 -16.15 -6.97 0.83
C ASN A 266 -17.37 -6.37 1.56
N PHE A 267 -18.50 -6.20 0.86
CA PHE A 267 -19.69 -5.61 1.45
C PHE A 267 -20.22 -6.50 2.60
N PRO A 268 -20.43 -5.94 3.81
CA PRO A 268 -20.81 -6.74 4.97
C PRO A 268 -22.15 -7.47 4.78
N SER A 269 -22.18 -8.79 5.01
CA SER A 269 -23.36 -9.63 4.77
C SER A 269 -24.56 -9.33 5.70
N GLY A 270 -24.31 -8.65 6.82
CA GLY A 270 -25.32 -8.20 7.76
C GLY A 270 -26.01 -6.88 7.37
N LEU A 271 -25.51 -6.19 6.35
CA LEU A 271 -26.17 -5.02 5.77
C LEU A 271 -27.14 -5.45 4.65
N PRO A 272 -28.28 -4.77 4.47
CA PRO A 272 -29.19 -5.03 3.36
C PRO A 272 -28.49 -4.87 2.00
N GLU A 273 -28.74 -5.77 1.04
CA GLU A 273 -28.10 -5.72 -0.29
C GLU A 273 -28.41 -4.41 -1.03
N ASN A 274 -29.60 -3.82 -0.80
CA ASN A 274 -29.94 -2.52 -1.37
C ASN A 274 -29.03 -1.39 -0.84
N SER A 275 -28.56 -1.49 0.42
CA SER A 275 -27.59 -0.54 0.98
C SER A 275 -26.26 -0.57 0.23
N ARG A 276 -25.88 -1.72 -0.37
CA ARG A 276 -24.70 -1.81 -1.24
C ARG A 276 -24.81 -0.89 -2.44
N VAL A 277 -26.00 -0.77 -3.04
CA VAL A 277 -26.23 0.11 -4.21
C VAL A 277 -26.13 1.59 -3.82
N HIS A 278 -26.61 1.95 -2.64
CA HIS A 278 -26.49 3.32 -2.11
C HIS A 278 -25.04 3.66 -1.79
N MET A 279 -24.32 2.74 -1.14
CA MET A 279 -22.90 2.89 -0.82
C MET A 279 -22.01 2.96 -2.08
N ASP A 280 -22.30 2.11 -3.08
CA ASP A 280 -21.67 2.15 -4.41
C ASP A 280 -21.83 3.52 -5.04
N ARG A 281 -23.07 4.03 -5.05
CA ARG A 281 -23.36 5.35 -5.60
C ARG A 281 -22.58 6.44 -4.87
N PHE A 282 -22.57 6.40 -3.54
CA PHE A 282 -21.86 7.39 -2.72
C PHE A 282 -20.36 7.43 -3.05
N TYR A 283 -19.66 6.30 -2.94
CA TYR A 283 -18.20 6.26 -3.17
C TYR A 283 -17.78 6.34 -4.64
N ARG A 284 -18.65 5.99 -5.60
CA ARG A 284 -18.35 6.22 -7.02
C ARG A 284 -18.45 7.69 -7.40
N GLN A 285 -19.45 8.40 -6.85
CA GLN A 285 -19.67 9.82 -7.09
C GLN A 285 -18.66 10.69 -6.34
N ASP A 286 -18.13 10.19 -5.22
CA ASP A 286 -17.06 10.85 -4.49
C ASP A 286 -15.71 10.65 -5.18
N GLU A 287 -15.33 11.61 -6.03
CA GLU A 287 -14.03 11.66 -6.68
C GLU A 287 -12.88 12.00 -5.70
N LYS A 288 -13.18 12.37 -4.45
CA LYS A 288 -12.21 12.94 -3.50
C LYS A 288 -11.62 11.90 -2.55
N ALA A 289 -12.36 10.82 -2.28
CA ALA A 289 -11.97 9.74 -1.38
C ALA A 289 -11.86 8.40 -2.14
N ARG A 290 -10.75 8.20 -2.85
CA ARG A 290 -10.48 6.96 -3.60
C ARG A 290 -9.67 5.94 -2.83
N SER A 291 -8.86 6.37 -1.86
CA SER A 291 -8.16 5.50 -0.93
C SER A 291 -8.07 6.14 0.44
N ILE A 292 -8.03 5.31 1.50
CA ILE A 292 -8.27 5.74 2.88
C ILE A 292 -7.32 5.05 3.84
N ILE A 293 -6.80 5.82 4.81
CA ILE A 293 -6.23 5.31 6.06
C ILE A 293 -7.12 5.78 7.20
N SER A 294 -7.58 4.84 8.02
CA SER A 294 -8.40 5.13 9.20
C SER A 294 -7.61 4.76 10.45
N LEU A 295 -7.45 5.72 11.38
CA LEU A 295 -6.75 5.53 12.65
C LEU A 295 -7.69 5.82 13.82
N PRO A 296 -7.78 4.92 14.82
CA PRO A 296 -8.58 5.18 16.01
C PRO A 296 -7.97 6.34 16.82
N ILE A 297 -8.83 7.20 17.35
CA ILE A 297 -8.48 8.30 18.25
C ILE A 297 -8.83 7.89 19.68
N PRO A 298 -7.83 7.70 20.55
CA PRO A 298 -8.07 7.34 21.94
C PRO A 298 -8.59 8.53 22.74
N GLY A 299 -9.62 8.28 23.57
CA GLY A 299 -9.96 9.10 24.72
C GLY A 299 -9.29 8.56 26.00
N GLU A 300 -9.80 8.94 27.18
CA GLU A 300 -9.23 8.47 28.45
C GLU A 300 -9.38 6.95 28.64
N ASP A 301 -10.57 6.41 28.40
CA ASP A 301 -10.90 5.00 28.69
C ASP A 301 -11.35 4.19 27.46
N ARG A 302 -11.53 4.83 26.31
CA ARG A 302 -12.05 4.18 25.09
C ARG A 302 -11.68 4.97 23.84
N ILE A 303 -11.79 4.35 22.67
CA ILE A 303 -11.78 5.08 21.40
C ILE A 303 -13.04 5.97 21.32
N ILE A 304 -12.85 7.25 21.02
CA ILE A 304 -13.92 8.27 20.97
C ILE A 304 -14.20 8.77 19.55
N ALA A 305 -13.28 8.53 18.63
CA ALA A 305 -13.38 8.98 17.26
C ALA A 305 -12.42 8.19 16.35
N VAL A 306 -12.51 8.42 15.04
CA VAL A 306 -11.58 7.89 14.04
C VAL A 306 -11.10 9.01 13.15
N LEU A 307 -9.78 9.14 13.03
CA LEU A 307 -9.12 9.97 12.02
C LEU A 307 -9.12 9.22 10.70
N ASN A 308 -9.63 9.85 9.65
CA ASN A 308 -9.50 9.36 8.29
C ASN A 308 -8.64 10.30 7.48
N ILE A 309 -7.71 9.73 6.70
CA ILE A 309 -6.86 10.43 5.74
C ILE A 309 -7.18 9.84 4.37
N TYR A 310 -7.49 10.69 3.42
CA TYR A 310 -7.97 10.33 2.09
C TYR A 310 -7.07 10.89 1.01
N ARG A 311 -7.00 10.16 -0.11
CA ARG A 311 -6.44 10.63 -1.38
C ARG A 311 -7.49 10.47 -2.48
N ASN A 312 -7.55 11.44 -3.41
CA ASN A 312 -8.43 11.39 -4.58
C ASN A 312 -8.00 10.38 -5.66
N SER A 313 -6.90 9.67 -5.45
CA SER A 313 -6.44 8.55 -6.28
C SER A 313 -6.32 7.25 -5.46
N PRO A 314 -6.41 6.07 -6.10
CA PRO A 314 -6.25 4.80 -5.41
C PRO A 314 -4.82 4.61 -4.93
N GLY A 315 -4.63 3.82 -3.86
CA GLY A 315 -3.33 3.36 -3.38
C GLY A 315 -2.57 4.35 -2.52
N ILE A 316 -3.22 5.15 -1.65
CA ILE A 316 -2.53 5.98 -0.64
C ILE A 316 -1.42 5.17 0.04
N MET A 317 -0.22 5.74 0.19
CA MET A 317 0.98 5.08 0.72
C MET A 317 1.48 3.85 -0.06
N GLY A 318 0.93 3.53 -1.22
CA GLY A 318 1.28 2.39 -2.09
C GLY A 318 0.98 1.00 -1.52
N SER A 319 1.10 0.78 -0.22
CA SER A 319 0.91 -0.51 0.44
C SER A 319 0.45 -0.39 1.89
N SER A 320 -0.21 -1.45 2.38
CA SER A 320 -0.61 -1.57 3.79
C SER A 320 0.59 -1.52 4.76
N ALA A 321 1.74 -2.07 4.36
CA ALA A 321 2.95 -2.07 5.18
C ALA A 321 3.52 -0.65 5.38
N ARG A 322 3.60 0.13 4.30
CA ARG A 322 4.03 1.54 4.36
C ARG A 322 3.02 2.39 5.13
N ALA A 323 1.72 2.18 4.92
CA ALA A 323 0.65 2.83 5.68
C ALA A 323 0.76 2.53 7.19
N ARG A 324 1.10 1.29 7.58
CA ARG A 324 1.29 0.92 9.00
C ARG A 324 2.45 1.64 9.66
N LYS A 325 3.58 1.77 8.97
CA LYS A 325 4.73 2.55 9.47
C LYS A 325 4.36 4.02 9.66
N PHE A 326 3.65 4.61 8.70
CA PHE A 326 3.15 5.98 8.82
C PHE A 326 2.18 6.14 9.99
N ALA A 327 1.24 5.20 10.15
CA ALA A 327 0.28 5.22 11.25
C ALA A 327 0.94 5.18 12.63
N MET A 328 2.04 4.43 12.79
CA MET A 328 2.82 4.43 14.03
C MET A 328 3.42 5.81 14.35
N LEU A 329 3.83 6.56 13.32
CA LEU A 329 4.33 7.93 13.48
C LEU A 329 3.20 8.91 13.82
N LEU A 330 1.98 8.66 13.38
CA LEU A 330 0.83 9.51 13.68
C LEU A 330 0.21 9.27 15.07
N ALA A 331 0.57 8.20 15.78
CA ALA A 331 0.00 7.90 17.09
C ALA A 331 0.06 9.06 18.11
N PRO A 332 1.15 9.86 18.21
CA PRO A 332 1.16 11.05 19.07
C PRO A 332 0.15 12.12 18.66
N PHE A 333 -0.13 12.25 17.35
CA PHE A 333 -1.10 13.21 16.84
C PHE A 333 -2.54 12.79 17.13
N THR A 334 -2.85 11.49 17.08
CA THR A 334 -4.20 11.02 17.45
C THR A 334 -4.49 11.28 18.93
N VAL A 335 -3.49 11.19 19.81
CA VAL A 335 -3.63 11.58 21.22
C VAL A 335 -3.92 13.08 21.35
N ILE A 336 -3.18 13.94 20.63
CA ILE A 336 -3.42 15.40 20.61
C ILE A 336 -4.84 15.71 20.15
N LEU A 337 -5.27 15.15 19.02
CA LEU A 337 -6.62 15.32 18.49
C LEU A 337 -7.68 14.86 19.51
N GLY A 338 -7.45 13.71 20.17
CA GLY A 338 -8.35 13.18 21.20
C GLY A 338 -8.57 14.16 22.35
N ARG A 339 -7.51 14.81 22.86
CA ARG A 339 -7.63 15.80 23.94
C ARG A 339 -8.38 17.05 23.49
N ILE A 340 -8.11 17.54 22.28
CA ILE A 340 -8.83 18.70 21.72
C ILE A 340 -10.32 18.37 21.51
N LEU A 341 -10.65 17.17 21.01
CA LEU A 341 -12.03 16.73 20.78
C LEU A 341 -12.84 16.64 22.07
N VAL A 342 -12.23 16.16 23.16
CA VAL A 342 -12.91 16.14 24.47
C VAL A 342 -13.28 17.55 24.89
N GLN A 343 -12.43 18.54 24.67
CA GLN A 343 -12.73 19.94 24.95
C GLN A 343 -13.87 20.48 24.08
N ILE A 344 -13.85 20.22 22.77
CA ILE A 344 -14.89 20.64 21.82
C ILE A 344 -16.26 20.06 22.20
N ASN A 345 -16.32 18.75 22.49
CA ASN A 345 -17.56 18.07 22.90
C ASN A 345 -18.06 18.47 24.29
N VAL A 346 -17.27 19.14 25.14
CA VAL A 346 -17.74 19.70 26.41
C VAL A 346 -18.38 21.08 26.21
N THR A 347 -17.98 21.80 25.17
CA THR A 347 -18.49 23.14 24.84
C THR A 347 -19.73 23.16 23.96
N HIS A 348 -20.04 22.05 23.28
CA HIS A 348 -21.24 21.84 22.46
C HIS A 348 -22.14 20.80 23.10
#